data_AF-A0A8T3QWW3-F1
#
_entry.id   AF-A0A8T3QWW3-F1
#
_cell.length_a   1.000
_cell.length_b   1.000
_cell.length_c   1.000
_cell.angle_alpha   90.00
_cell.angle_beta   90.00
_cell.angle_gamma   90.00
#
_symmetry.space_group_name_H-M   'P 1'
#
loop_
_entity.id
_entity.type
_entity.pdbx_description
1 polymer ?
#
loop_
_entity_poly.entity_id
_entity_poly.type
_entity_poly.pdbx_seq_one_letter_code
_entity_poly.pdbx_strand_id
1 'polypeptide(L)'
;MDPFVIGLVALSAVLHVAWNVRLKTAGDPLRAATVGMLAASAAIVPVGIGAWLVAGRPNLPGEGIALGVVSGVVEAGYFILLAAAYRRGDLSVVYPIARGTAPLLAVF
;
A
#
# COMPACT_ATOMS: atom_id res chain seq x y z
N MET A 1 12.78 -23.40 2.60
CA MET A 1 12.03 -22.24 3.13
C MET A 1 10.91 -22.78 3.99
N ASP A 2 10.62 -22.13 5.10
CA ASP A 2 9.56 -22.57 6.03
C ASP A 2 8.18 -22.53 5.32
N PRO A 3 7.34 -23.58 5.40
CA PRO A 3 6.02 -23.60 4.78
C PRO A 3 5.11 -22.44 5.18
N PHE A 4 5.23 -21.95 6.42
CA PHE A 4 4.50 -20.77 6.90
C PHE A 4 4.90 -19.51 6.13
N VAL A 5 6.21 -19.31 5.91
CA VAL A 5 6.72 -18.18 5.12
C VAL A 5 6.20 -18.25 3.69
N ILE A 6 6.22 -19.44 3.07
CA ILE A 6 5.65 -19.64 1.72
C ILE A 6 4.17 -19.27 1.70
N GLY A 7 3.41 -19.70 2.72
CA GLY A 7 2.00 -19.36 2.87
C GLY A 7 1.74 -17.85 2.95
N LEU A 8 2.52 -17.12 3.76
CA LEU A 8 2.40 -15.66 3.87
C LEU A 8 2.72 -14.94 2.55
N VAL A 9 3.76 -15.38 1.84
CA VAL A 9 4.14 -14.79 0.55
C VAL A 9 3.06 -15.05 -0.51
N ALA A 10 2.51 -16.26 -0.57
CA ALA A 10 1.43 -16.60 -1.50
C ALA A 10 0.16 -15.78 -1.21
N LEU A 11 -0.22 -15.65 0.07
CA LEU A 11 -1.36 -14.81 0.48
C LEU A 11 -1.15 -13.34 0.09
N SER A 12 0.05 -12.81 0.34
CA SER A 12 0.40 -11.45 -0.06
C SER A 12 0.26 -11.24 -1.57
N ALA A 13 0.72 -12.19 -2.38
CA ALA A 13 0.60 -12.12 -3.84
C ALA A 13 -0.87 -12.09 -4.30
N VAL A 14 -1.73 -12.94 -3.71
CA VAL A 14 -3.17 -12.97 -4.02
C VAL A 14 -3.84 -11.65 -3.65
N LEU A 15 -3.59 -11.14 -2.43
CA LEU A 15 -4.15 -9.87 -1.96
C LEU A 15 -3.71 -8.70 -2.86
N HIS A 16 -2.44 -8.68 -3.27
CA HIS A 16 -1.93 -7.66 -4.19
C HIS A 16 -2.62 -7.70 -5.54
N VAL A 17 -2.74 -8.87 -6.17
CA VAL A 17 -3.42 -8.99 -7.47
C VAL A 17 -4.89 -8.60 -7.33
N ALA A 18 -5.57 -9.07 -6.29
CA ALA A 18 -6.98 -8.73 -6.02
C ALA A 18 -7.20 -7.22 -5.86
N TRP A 19 -6.30 -6.53 -5.14
CA TRP A 19 -6.34 -5.08 -4.99
C TRP A 19 -6.19 -4.35 -6.34
N ASN A 20 -5.21 -4.74 -7.15
CA ASN A 20 -4.95 -4.07 -8.43
C ASN A 20 -6.05 -4.34 -9.47
N VAL A 21 -6.60 -5.56 -9.49
CA VAL A 21 -7.79 -5.87 -10.29
C VAL A 21 -8.96 -4.98 -9.87
N ARG A 22 -9.24 -4.86 -8.55
CA ARG A 22 -10.30 -3.99 -8.03
C ARG A 22 -10.12 -2.53 -8.44
N LEU A 23 -8.90 -1.99 -8.35
CA LEU A 23 -8.62 -0.62 -8.78
C LEU A 23 -8.83 -0.43 -10.28
N LYS A 24 -8.36 -1.38 -11.10
CA LYS A 24 -8.52 -1.29 -12.56
C LYS A 24 -9.98 -1.40 -13.00
N THR A 25 -10.76 -2.26 -12.36
CA THR A 25 -12.18 -2.48 -12.72
C THR A 25 -13.13 -1.47 -12.07
N ALA A 26 -12.64 -0.62 -11.16
CA ALA A 26 -13.43 0.47 -10.62
C ALA A 26 -13.75 1.53 -11.68
N GLY A 27 -14.99 2.02 -11.70
CA GLY A 27 -15.38 3.15 -12.56
C GLY A 27 -14.59 4.43 -12.24
N ASP A 28 -14.19 4.60 -10.98
CA ASP A 28 -13.27 5.64 -10.52
C ASP A 28 -12.17 5.01 -9.66
N PRO A 29 -10.99 4.69 -10.25
CA PRO A 29 -9.87 4.08 -9.54
C PRO A 29 -9.33 4.93 -8.39
N LEU A 30 -9.36 6.26 -8.49
CA LEU A 30 -8.83 7.14 -7.45
C LEU A 30 -9.77 7.16 -6.24
N ARG A 31 -11.08 7.25 -6.48
CA ARG A 31 -12.07 7.13 -5.41
C ARG A 31 -12.02 5.74 -4.76
N ALA A 32 -11.86 4.68 -5.55
CA ALA A 32 -11.72 3.32 -5.05
C ALA A 32 -10.47 3.17 -4.16
N ALA A 33 -9.32 3.72 -4.58
CA ALA A 33 -8.09 3.74 -3.78
C ALA A 33 -8.27 4.53 -2.49
N THR A 34 -8.87 5.72 -2.57
CA THR A 34 -9.10 6.61 -1.42
C THR A 34 -9.98 5.94 -0.37
N VAL A 35 -11.13 5.40 -0.77
CA VAL A 35 -12.06 4.70 0.14
C VAL A 35 -11.38 3.46 0.74
N GLY A 36 -10.67 2.68 -0.09
CA GLY A 36 -9.94 1.51 0.38
C GLY A 36 -8.88 1.85 1.42
N MET A 37 -8.10 2.91 1.19
CA MET A 37 -7.06 3.34 2.12
C MET A 37 -7.63 3.92 3.41
N LEU A 38 -8.74 4.66 3.34
CA LEU A 38 -9.44 5.15 4.53
C LEU A 38 -10.01 3.98 5.35
N ALA A 39 -10.61 2.98 4.70
CA ALA A 39 -11.13 1.79 5.37
C ALA A 39 -10.01 0.97 6.03
N ALA A 40 -8.88 0.77 5.33
CA ALA A 40 -7.70 0.11 5.89
C ALA A 40 -7.14 0.90 7.08
N SER A 41 -7.05 2.22 6.98
CA SER A 41 -6.60 3.09 8.07
C SER A 41 -7.51 2.99 9.28
N ALA A 42 -8.83 3.04 9.09
CA ALA A 42 -9.80 2.90 10.17
C ALA A 42 -9.70 1.54 10.88
N ALA A 43 -9.34 0.48 10.17
CA ALA A 43 -9.13 -0.84 10.76
C ALA A 43 -7.76 -0.98 11.47
N ILE A 44 -6.68 -0.45 10.88
CA ILE A 44 -5.30 -0.71 11.33
C ILE A 44 -4.82 0.31 12.37
N VAL A 45 -5.19 1.59 12.25
CA VAL A 45 -4.74 2.65 13.18
C VAL A 45 -5.11 2.35 14.63
N PRO A 46 -6.34 1.90 14.97
CA PRO A 46 -6.67 1.53 16.35
C PRO A 46 -5.82 0.38 16.90
N VAL A 47 -5.48 -0.60 16.05
CA VAL A 47 -4.60 -1.72 16.42
C VAL A 47 -3.18 -1.20 16.72
N GLY A 48 -2.66 -0.31 15.89
CA GLY A 48 -1.36 0.32 16.10
C GLY A 48 -1.32 1.17 17.38
N ILE A 49 -2.36 1.97 17.63
CA ILE A 49 -2.50 2.74 18.88
C ILE A 49 -2.57 1.79 20.08
N GLY A 50 -3.35 0.71 20.00
CA GLY A 50 -3.44 -0.30 21.05
C GLY A 50 -2.08 -0.92 21.37
N ALA A 51 -1.33 -1.33 20.33
CA ALA A 51 0.02 -1.87 20.49
C ALA A 51 0.98 -0.86 21.11
N TRP A 52 0.92 0.42 20.70
CA TRP A 52 1.72 1.50 21.28
C TRP A 52 1.42 1.74 22.76
N LEU A 53 0.14 1.68 23.16
CA LEU A 53 -0.28 1.79 24.55
C LEU A 53 0.24 0.62 25.40
N VAL A 54 0.08 -0.63 24.91
CA VAL A 54 0.56 -1.83 25.61
C VAL A 54 2.09 -1.85 25.74
N ALA A 55 2.81 -1.30 24.75
CA ALA A 55 4.26 -1.17 24.78
C ALA A 55 4.78 -0.08 25.74
N GLY A 56 3.91 0.56 26.53
CA GLY A 56 4.31 1.58 27.49
C GLY A 56 4.56 2.95 26.87
N ARG A 57 3.94 3.24 25.71
CA ARG A 57 3.99 4.54 25.03
C ARG A 57 5.44 4.96 24.71
N PRO A 58 6.21 4.14 23.98
CA PRO A 58 7.58 4.49 23.61
C PRO A 58 7.61 5.85 22.89
N ASN A 59 8.70 6.60 23.10
CA ASN A 59 8.87 7.92 22.52
C ASN A 59 8.77 7.84 20.99
N LEU A 60 7.98 8.75 20.40
CA LEU A 60 7.86 8.91 18.97
C LEU A 60 8.70 10.12 18.55
N PRO A 61 9.94 9.93 18.05
CA PRO A 61 10.79 11.04 17.66
C PRO A 61 10.13 11.84 16.53
N GLY A 62 10.24 13.17 16.59
CA GLY A 62 9.66 14.06 15.59
C GLY A 62 10.12 13.75 14.16
N GLU A 63 11.36 13.31 14.00
CA GLU A 63 11.93 12.82 12.74
C GLU A 63 11.18 11.59 12.20
N GLY A 64 10.84 10.63 13.07
CA GLY A 64 10.06 9.45 12.69
C GLY A 64 8.64 9.81 12.25
N ILE A 65 8.01 10.77 12.94
CA ILE A 65 6.70 11.30 12.54
C ILE A 65 6.80 12.01 11.18
N ALA A 66 7.82 12.85 10.99
CA ALA A 66 8.06 13.56 9.74
C ALA A 66 8.26 12.59 8.57
N LEU A 67 9.07 11.54 8.75
CA LEU A 67 9.25 10.48 7.75
C LEU A 67 7.94 9.74 7.45
N GLY A 68 7.11 9.47 8.46
CA GLY A 68 5.79 8.87 8.27
C GLY A 68 4.87 9.74 7.43
N VAL A 69 4.85 11.06 7.69
CA VAL A 69 4.06 12.02 6.89
C VAL A 69 4.57 12.10 5.45
N VAL A 70 5.89 12.23 5.25
CA VAL A 70 6.49 12.26 3.92
C VAL A 70 6.18 10.98 3.15
N SER A 71 6.33 9.82 3.79
CA SER A 71 5.97 8.54 3.18
C SER A 71 4.50 8.49 2.76
N GLY A 72 3.58 8.97 3.61
CA GLY A 72 2.16 9.03 3.29
C GLY A 72 1.85 9.96 2.11
N VAL A 73 2.53 11.11 2.00
CA VAL A 73 2.37 12.05 0.88
C VAL A 73 2.88 11.43 -0.43
N VAL A 74 4.05 10.79 -0.40
CA VAL A 74 4.62 10.11 -1.58
C VAL A 74 3.71 8.97 -2.03
N GLU A 75 3.19 8.17 -1.09
CA GLU A 75 2.25 7.08 -1.38
C GLU A 75 0.93 7.60 -1.97
N ALA A 76 0.41 8.71 -1.45
CA ALA A 76 -0.78 9.34 -2.02
C ALA A 76 -0.54 9.82 -3.46
N GLY A 77 0.63 10.43 -3.72
CA GLY A 77 1.07 10.78 -5.07
C GLY A 77 1.15 9.55 -5.99
N TYR A 78 1.70 8.45 -5.50
CA TYR A 78 1.72 7.17 -6.21
C TYR A 78 0.31 6.69 -6.57
N PHE A 79 -0.65 6.70 -5.64
CA PHE A 79 -2.02 6.28 -5.94
C PHE A 79 -2.73 7.19 -6.94
N ILE A 80 -2.47 8.50 -6.92
CA ILE A 80 -2.98 9.44 -7.93
C ILE A 80 -2.46 9.06 -9.32
N LEU A 81 -1.16 8.84 -9.46
CA LEU A 81 -0.54 8.44 -10.73
C LEU A 81 -1.01 7.06 -11.19
N LEU A 82 -1.11 6.10 -10.26
CA LEU A 82 -1.59 4.75 -10.53
C LEU A 82 -3.03 4.74 -11.02
N ALA A 83 -3.93 5.47 -10.34
CA ALA A 83 -5.31 5.63 -10.78
C ALA A 83 -5.39 6.25 -12.17
N ALA A 84 -4.57 7.26 -12.44
CA ALA A 84 -4.47 7.89 -13.75
C ALA A 84 -3.97 6.91 -14.83
N ALA A 85 -3.02 6.02 -14.50
CA ALA A 85 -2.54 4.98 -15.39
C ALA A 85 -3.61 3.91 -15.66
N TYR A 86 -4.31 3.41 -14.63
CA TYR A 86 -5.38 2.42 -14.80
C TYR A 86 -6.57 2.92 -15.60
N ARG A 87 -6.84 4.23 -15.60
CA ARG A 87 -7.85 4.82 -16.49
C ARG A 87 -7.47 4.77 -17.97
N ARG A 88 -6.18 4.69 -18.30
CA ARG A 88 -5.67 4.84 -19.68
C ARG A 88 -5.04 3.58 -20.26
N GLY A 89 -4.56 2.67 -19.42
CA GLY A 89 -3.82 1.48 -19.84
C GLY A 89 -4.36 0.20 -19.22
N ASP A 90 -4.04 -0.93 -19.85
CA ASP A 90 -4.46 -2.25 -19.40
C ASP A 90 -3.71 -2.69 -18.14
N LEU A 91 -4.35 -3.55 -17.34
CA LEU A 91 -3.76 -4.10 -16.14
C LEU A 91 -2.44 -4.80 -16.44
N SER A 92 -2.38 -5.58 -17.52
CA SER A 92 -1.19 -6.34 -17.95
C SER A 92 0.03 -5.48 -18.28
N VAL A 93 -0.16 -4.18 -18.54
CA VAL A 93 0.93 -3.24 -18.83
C VAL A 93 1.22 -2.36 -17.62
N VAL A 94 0.18 -1.74 -17.05
CA VAL A 94 0.34 -0.80 -15.94
C VAL A 94 0.87 -1.51 -14.69
N TYR A 95 0.39 -2.72 -14.39
CA TYR A 95 0.78 -3.44 -13.18
C TYR A 95 2.27 -3.84 -13.18
N PRO A 96 2.84 -4.49 -14.22
CA PRO A 96 4.26 -4.79 -14.24
C PRO A 96 5.15 -3.55 -14.23
N ILE A 97 4.76 -2.44 -14.88
CA ILE A 97 5.53 -1.20 -14.83
C ILE A 97 5.53 -0.61 -13.41
N ALA A 98 4.34 -0.44 -12.82
CA ALA A 98 4.21 0.16 -11.50
C ALA A 98 4.90 -0.68 -10.40
N ARG A 99 4.87 -2.01 -10.51
CA ARG A 99 5.39 -2.92 -9.48
C ARG A 99 6.78 -3.47 -9.76
N GLY A 100 7.20 -3.55 -11.03
CA GLY A 100 8.52 -4.02 -11.44
C GLY A 100 9.60 -2.95 -11.37
N THR A 101 9.23 -1.66 -11.36
CA THR A 101 10.18 -0.55 -11.22
C THR A 101 10.71 -0.40 -9.79
N ALA A 102 9.89 -0.63 -8.77
CA ALA A 102 10.30 -0.49 -7.38
C ALA A 102 11.48 -1.42 -6.97
N PRO A 103 11.49 -2.72 -7.31
CA PRO A 103 12.65 -3.57 -7.06
C PRO A 103 13.91 -3.11 -7.80
N LEU A 104 13.79 -2.60 -9.02
CA LEU A 104 14.93 -2.05 -9.75
C LEU A 104 15.52 -0.87 -8.98
N LEU A 105 14.69 0.08 -8.55
CA LEU A 105 15.13 1.27 -7.81
C LEU A 105 15.67 0.95 -6.41
N ALA A 106 15.16 -0.09 -5.75
CA ALA A 106 15.52 -0.42 -4.38
C ALA A 106 16.84 -1.21 -4.24
N VAL A 107 17.36 -1.77 -5.34
CA VAL A 107 18.57 -2.60 -5.34
C VAL A 107 19.81 -1.81 -5.80
N PHE A 108 19.64 -0.56 -6.24
CA PHE A 108 20.73 0.40 -6.46
C PHE A 108 20.98 1.23 -5.21
#